data_AF-A0A251QNE4-F1
#
_entry.id   AF-A0A251QNE4-F1
#
_cell.length_a   1.000
_cell.length_b   1.000
_cell.length_c   1.000
_cell.angle_alpha   90.00
_cell.angle_beta   90.00
_cell.angle_gamma   90.00
#
_symmetry.space_group_name_H-M   'P 1'
#
loop_
_entity.id
_entity.type
_entity.pdbx_description
1 polymer ?
#
loop_
_entity_poly.entity_id
_entity_poly.type
_entity_poly.pdbx_seq_one_letter_code
_entity_poly.pdbx_strand_id
1 'polypeptide(L)'
;MTCRLLCSLCRAEINIRPWEVLFEELKEGNKRKTWLEREPYAYWKGNPDIAETRQDLIKCNVSEEHDWNARLYAQDWDRESKEGYNKSDLASQCIHRYKIYIEGSAWSVSEKYILACDSVTLIVKPRYYDFFTRRLMPVEHYWPIKDDDKCRSIKFSVDWGNTHRRKAQAIGKASSNLIQEELKMEYVYDYMFHLLNEYAKLLQFKPTVPKKAVELCSEAMACQAEGTEKKFMLQSLVKGPAVSEPCAMPPPYDPSSLFAVLRRKENSIKQVETWERNYWESQSKKS
;
A
#
# COMPACT_ATOMS: atom_id res chain seq x y z
N MET A 1 8.74 10.05 -34.38
CA MET A 1 9.44 9.65 -33.14
C MET A 1 8.42 9.07 -32.21
N THR A 2 8.59 7.82 -31.78
CA THR A 2 7.69 7.15 -30.84
C THR A 2 8.10 7.58 -29.44
N CYS A 3 7.32 8.45 -28.79
CA CYS A 3 7.50 8.72 -27.36
C CYS A 3 7.18 7.45 -26.58
N ARG A 4 8.18 6.88 -25.90
CA ARG A 4 7.95 5.80 -24.94
C ARG A 4 7.72 6.40 -23.57
N LEU A 5 6.84 5.79 -22.79
CA LEU A 5 6.61 6.20 -21.41
C LEU A 5 7.72 5.61 -20.53
N LEU A 6 8.39 6.48 -19.77
CA LEU A 6 9.19 6.10 -18.61
C LEU A 6 8.47 6.56 -17.36
N CYS A 7 8.34 5.65 -16.40
CA CYS A 7 7.90 6.02 -15.06
C CYS A 7 9.15 6.51 -14.28
N SER A 8 9.37 7.82 -14.26
CA SER A 8 10.49 8.47 -13.56
C SER A 8 10.24 8.68 -12.06
N LEU A 9 9.07 8.29 -11.54
CA LEU A 9 8.62 8.62 -10.18
C LEU A 9 8.97 7.59 -9.10
N CYS A 10 9.91 6.67 -9.36
CA CYS A 10 10.53 5.90 -8.29
C CYS A 10 11.93 6.47 -8.05
N ARG A 11 12.12 7.15 -6.91
CA ARG A 11 13.46 7.45 -6.40
C ARG A 11 14.23 6.14 -6.30
N ALA A 12 15.18 5.93 -7.21
CA ALA A 12 16.15 4.83 -7.11
C ALA A 12 17.00 4.95 -5.84
N GLU A 13 16.94 6.11 -5.17
CA GLU A 13 17.59 6.43 -3.90
C GLU A 13 17.45 5.32 -2.85
N ILE A 14 16.34 4.57 -2.80
CA ILE A 14 16.10 3.50 -1.80
C ILE A 14 16.00 2.07 -2.35
N ASN A 15 16.55 1.82 -3.56
CA ASN A 15 16.65 0.48 -4.17
C ASN A 15 15.31 -0.28 -4.34
N ILE A 16 14.18 0.43 -4.42
CA ILE A 16 12.88 -0.16 -4.74
C ILE A 16 12.76 -0.34 -6.24
N ARG A 17 12.55 -1.58 -6.68
CA ARG A 17 12.43 -1.93 -8.10
C ARG A 17 11.12 -1.41 -8.71
N PRO A 18 11.07 -1.27 -10.05
CA PRO A 18 9.82 -0.98 -10.75
C PRO A 18 8.71 -1.95 -10.37
N TRP A 19 7.47 -1.44 -10.40
CA TRP A 19 6.32 -2.15 -9.83
C TRP A 19 6.13 -3.54 -10.41
N GLU A 20 6.22 -3.74 -11.73
CA GLU A 20 6.05 -5.07 -12.34
C GLU A 20 7.05 -6.10 -11.83
N VAL A 21 8.32 -5.70 -11.68
CA VAL A 21 9.39 -6.57 -11.20
C VAL A 21 9.18 -6.89 -9.73
N LEU A 22 8.98 -5.86 -8.91
CA LEU A 22 8.78 -6.01 -7.47
C LEU A 22 7.51 -6.82 -7.16
N PHE A 23 6.48 -6.67 -7.97
CA PHE A 23 5.23 -7.37 -7.81
C PHE A 23 5.37 -8.89 -7.98
N GLU A 24 6.13 -9.35 -8.98
CA GLU A 24 6.47 -10.77 -9.10
C GLU A 24 7.36 -11.25 -7.95
N GLU A 25 8.29 -10.42 -7.48
CA GLU A 25 9.11 -10.74 -6.30
C GLU A 25 8.27 -10.90 -5.02
N LEU A 26 7.25 -10.06 -4.82
CA LEU A 26 6.30 -10.14 -3.70
C LEU A 26 5.46 -11.42 -3.79
N LYS A 27 5.00 -11.78 -5.00
CA LYS A 27 4.25 -13.02 -5.25
C LYS A 27 5.08 -14.26 -4.94
N GLU A 28 6.36 -14.28 -5.34
CA GLU A 28 7.29 -15.35 -4.96
C GLU A 28 7.61 -15.31 -3.46
N GLY A 29 7.75 -14.12 -2.87
CA GLY A 29 7.92 -13.91 -1.43
C GLY A 29 6.79 -14.55 -0.62
N ASN A 30 5.54 -14.43 -1.08
CA ASN A 30 4.38 -15.02 -0.42
C ASN A 30 4.40 -16.55 -0.39
N LYS A 31 5.04 -17.19 -1.38
CA LYS A 31 5.17 -18.66 -1.48
C LYS A 31 6.24 -19.23 -0.56
N ARG A 32 7.17 -18.41 -0.06
CA ARG A 32 8.31 -18.88 0.78
C ARG A 32 7.88 -19.47 2.12
N LYS A 33 6.76 -18.99 2.69
CA LYS A 33 6.23 -19.43 3.99
C LYS A 33 4.72 -19.42 3.95
N THR A 34 4.08 -20.54 4.31
CA THR A 34 2.62 -20.59 4.34
C THR A 34 2.08 -19.63 5.40
N TRP A 35 0.87 -19.10 5.23
CA TRP A 35 0.32 -18.11 6.16
C TRP A 35 0.29 -18.61 7.62
N LEU A 36 0.04 -19.92 7.82
CA LEU A 36 0.03 -20.53 9.15
C LEU A 36 1.40 -20.60 9.81
N GLU A 37 2.48 -20.68 9.04
CA GLU A 37 3.85 -20.71 9.56
C GLU A 37 4.40 -19.30 9.85
N ARG A 38 3.79 -18.25 9.30
CA ARG A 38 4.19 -16.85 9.54
C ARG A 38 4.09 -16.47 11.01
N GLU A 39 4.94 -15.53 11.41
CA GLU A 39 5.00 -15.03 12.77
C GLU A 39 3.64 -14.43 13.17
N PRO A 40 3.08 -14.79 14.34
CA PRO A 40 1.71 -14.45 14.72
C PRO A 40 1.54 -13.02 15.26
N TYR A 41 2.42 -12.10 14.86
CA TYR A 41 2.50 -10.73 15.36
C TYR A 41 2.21 -9.70 14.27
N ALA A 42 1.79 -8.51 14.69
CA ALA A 42 1.76 -7.33 13.83
C ALA A 42 3.15 -6.78 13.63
N TYR A 43 3.49 -6.50 12.37
CA TYR A 43 4.81 -6.02 11.99
C TYR A 43 4.75 -4.67 11.29
N TRP A 44 5.69 -3.80 11.64
CA TRP A 44 5.96 -2.56 10.93
C TRP A 44 7.45 -2.27 10.95
N LYS A 45 7.99 -1.81 9.81
CA LYS A 45 9.33 -1.25 9.71
C LYS A 45 9.27 0.02 8.88
N GLY A 46 9.76 1.13 9.41
CA GLY A 46 9.70 2.41 8.72
C GLY A 46 10.33 3.53 9.53
N ASN A 47 10.50 4.70 8.90
CA ASN A 47 11.06 5.87 9.57
C ASN A 47 9.97 6.53 10.44
N PRO A 48 10.13 6.58 11.78
CA PRO A 48 9.17 7.21 12.68
C PRO A 48 9.24 8.74 12.65
N ASP A 49 10.39 9.34 12.32
CA ASP A 49 10.63 10.78 12.48
C ASP A 49 9.92 11.66 11.45
N ILE A 50 9.31 11.03 10.45
CA ILE A 50 8.62 11.72 9.36
C ILE A 50 7.16 12.09 9.70
N ALA A 51 6.60 11.57 10.79
CA ALA A 51 5.24 11.89 11.24
C ALA A 51 4.99 11.52 12.72
N GLU A 52 4.30 12.40 13.45
CA GLU A 52 3.90 12.17 14.85
C GLU A 52 3.10 10.87 15.05
N THR A 53 2.21 10.51 14.11
CA THR A 53 1.42 9.27 14.22
C THR A 53 2.31 8.01 14.21
N ARG A 54 3.47 8.05 13.54
CA ARG A 54 4.45 6.95 13.54
C ARG A 54 5.27 6.92 14.81
N GLN A 55 5.65 8.08 15.35
CA GLN A 55 6.27 8.16 16.67
C GLN A 55 5.35 7.58 17.74
N ASP A 56 4.05 7.86 17.64
CA ASP A 56 3.06 7.27 18.53
C ASP A 56 2.89 5.75 18.34
N LEU A 57 2.88 5.28 17.08
CA LEU A 57 2.83 3.84 16.79
C LEU A 57 3.99 3.08 17.44
N ILE A 58 5.21 3.62 17.41
CA ILE A 58 6.40 2.99 18.02
C ILE A 58 6.19 2.66 19.51
N LYS A 59 5.37 3.44 20.24
CA LYS A 59 5.06 3.17 21.65
C LYS A 59 4.29 1.86 21.87
N CYS A 60 3.66 1.32 20.82
CA CYS A 60 2.99 0.03 20.88
C CYS A 60 3.94 -1.17 20.79
N ASN A 61 5.25 -0.96 20.63
CA ASN A 61 6.20 -2.06 20.57
C ASN A 61 6.26 -2.83 21.90
N VAL A 62 6.74 -4.06 21.87
CA VAL A 62 6.89 -4.88 23.08
C VAL A 62 7.81 -4.20 24.10
N SER A 63 7.40 -4.18 25.36
CA SER A 63 8.18 -3.77 26.52
C SER A 63 8.12 -4.82 27.63
N GLU A 64 8.87 -4.64 28.71
CA GLU A 64 8.81 -5.53 29.88
C GLU A 64 7.41 -5.54 30.54
N GLU A 65 6.69 -4.43 30.43
CA GLU A 65 5.39 -4.24 31.08
C GLU A 65 4.21 -4.64 30.19
N HIS A 66 4.34 -4.48 28.87
CA HIS A 66 3.22 -4.62 27.93
C HIS A 66 3.63 -5.28 26.61
N ASP A 67 2.88 -6.30 26.18
CA ASP A 67 2.93 -6.85 24.80
C ASP A 67 1.59 -6.64 24.08
N TRP A 68 1.59 -5.70 23.13
CA TRP A 68 0.47 -5.42 22.23
C TRP A 68 0.42 -6.36 21.02
N ASN A 69 1.24 -7.41 21.00
CA ASN A 69 1.48 -8.29 19.86
C ASN A 69 2.04 -7.56 18.62
N ALA A 70 2.74 -6.45 18.83
CA ALA A 70 3.37 -5.66 17.79
C ALA A 70 4.90 -5.79 17.83
N ARG A 71 5.53 -5.86 16.66
CA ARG A 71 6.97 -5.91 16.45
C ARG A 71 7.33 -4.78 15.50
N LEU A 72 7.72 -3.64 16.08
CA LEU A 72 7.89 -2.37 15.39
C LEU A 72 9.38 -2.00 15.34
N TYR A 73 9.86 -1.63 14.17
CA TYR A 73 11.27 -1.38 13.93
C TYR A 73 11.47 -0.03 13.25
N ALA A 74 12.26 0.84 13.87
CA ALA A 74 12.66 2.11 13.25
C ALA A 74 13.62 1.83 12.08
N GLN A 75 13.32 2.43 10.93
CA GLN A 75 14.15 2.38 9.74
C GLN A 75 15.04 3.62 9.67
N ASP A 76 16.34 3.41 9.84
CA ASP A 76 17.37 4.43 9.61
C ASP A 76 17.82 4.37 8.14
N TRP A 77 17.39 5.36 7.35
CA TRP A 77 17.71 5.41 5.91
C TRP A 77 19.17 5.77 5.64
N ASP A 78 19.81 6.57 6.50
CA ASP A 78 21.22 6.93 6.36
C ASP A 78 22.09 5.69 6.53
N ARG A 79 21.74 4.83 7.48
CA ARG A 79 22.42 3.54 7.67
C ARG A 79 22.14 2.56 6.53
N GLU A 80 20.88 2.41 6.11
CA GLU A 80 20.56 1.49 5.01
C GLU A 80 21.24 1.89 3.70
N SER A 81 21.37 3.19 3.41
CA SER A 81 22.07 3.67 2.23
C SER A 81 23.54 3.21 2.19
N LYS A 82 24.20 3.18 3.36
CA LYS A 82 25.58 2.69 3.53
C LYS A 82 25.68 1.16 3.47
N GLU A 83 24.65 0.45 3.92
CA GLU A 83 24.58 -1.02 3.92
C GLU A 83 23.96 -1.60 2.63
N GLY A 84 23.63 -0.77 1.64
CA GLY A 84 23.07 -1.19 0.35
C GLY A 84 21.62 -1.67 0.40
N TYR A 85 20.84 -1.26 1.40
CA TYR A 85 19.43 -1.63 1.60
C TYR A 85 19.16 -3.12 1.78
N ASN A 86 20.18 -3.91 2.14
CA ASN A 86 20.09 -5.37 2.24
C ASN A 86 19.02 -5.85 3.25
N LYS A 87 18.65 -5.02 4.22
CA LYS A 87 17.62 -5.33 5.24
C LYS A 87 16.26 -4.72 4.94
N SER A 88 16.12 -4.06 3.79
CA SER A 88 14.92 -3.31 3.39
C SER A 88 14.23 -3.91 2.16
N ASP A 89 14.67 -5.09 1.71
CA ASP A 89 13.99 -5.86 0.67
C ASP A 89 12.53 -6.14 1.06
N LEU A 90 11.59 -5.67 0.24
CA LEU A 90 10.16 -5.71 0.56
C LEU A 90 9.58 -7.13 0.48
N ALA A 91 10.04 -7.93 -0.48
CA ALA A 91 9.57 -9.30 -0.70
C ALA A 91 9.94 -10.24 0.45
N SER A 92 11.09 -10.03 1.09
CA SER A 92 11.51 -10.78 2.28
C SER A 92 10.70 -10.45 3.54
N GLN A 93 9.95 -9.34 3.56
CA GLN A 93 9.18 -8.88 4.72
C GLN A 93 7.76 -9.48 4.79
N CYS A 94 7.37 -10.38 3.90
CA CYS A 94 6.06 -11.05 3.93
C CYS A 94 6.04 -12.28 4.86
N ILE A 95 6.73 -12.22 6.01
CA ILE A 95 6.91 -13.34 6.95
C ILE A 95 6.05 -13.26 8.22
N HIS A 96 5.30 -12.17 8.40
CA HIS A 96 4.37 -11.95 9.52
C HIS A 96 2.93 -12.12 9.06
N ARG A 97 2.05 -12.62 9.93
CA ARG A 97 0.62 -12.78 9.64
C ARG A 97 -0.09 -11.44 9.46
N TYR A 98 0.37 -10.40 10.17
CA TYR A 98 -0.23 -9.08 10.16
C TYR A 98 0.82 -8.02 9.82
N LYS A 99 0.49 -7.08 8.95
CA LYS A 99 1.37 -5.96 8.58
C LYS A 99 0.62 -4.66 8.77
N ILE A 100 1.26 -3.69 9.42
CA ILE A 100 0.63 -2.41 9.72
C ILE A 100 0.92 -1.43 8.59
N TYR A 101 -0.13 -0.78 8.11
CA TYR A 101 -0.02 0.43 7.30
C TYR A 101 -0.36 1.64 8.17
N ILE A 102 0.51 2.65 8.10
CA ILE A 102 0.33 3.94 8.75
C ILE A 102 0.92 5.04 7.87
N GLU A 103 0.21 6.15 7.81
CA GLU A 103 0.59 7.32 7.01
C GLU A 103 1.90 7.94 7.52
N GLY A 104 2.51 8.72 6.63
CA GLY A 104 3.68 9.52 6.93
C GLY A 104 3.32 11.00 6.97
N SER A 105 4.14 11.83 6.32
CA SER A 105 3.79 13.23 6.08
C SER A 105 2.55 13.39 5.18
N ALA A 106 2.23 12.35 4.41
CA ALA A 106 1.02 12.18 3.63
C ALA A 106 0.67 10.67 3.53
N TRP A 107 -0.04 10.25 2.48
CA TRP A 107 -0.14 8.83 2.14
C TRP A 107 1.26 8.20 1.96
N SER A 108 1.39 6.91 2.26
CA SER A 108 2.67 6.21 2.18
C SER A 108 2.66 5.19 1.04
N VAL A 109 3.68 5.24 0.18
CA VAL A 109 3.88 4.29 -0.93
C VAL A 109 3.95 2.83 -0.48
N SER A 110 4.20 2.59 0.81
CA SER A 110 4.24 1.26 1.40
C SER A 110 2.90 0.51 1.36
N GLU A 111 1.77 1.21 1.20
CA GLU A 111 0.43 0.59 1.26
C GLU A 111 0.29 -0.57 0.27
N LYS A 112 0.59 -0.33 -1.01
CA LYS A 112 0.47 -1.35 -2.05
C LYS A 112 1.40 -2.56 -1.82
N TYR A 113 2.61 -2.33 -1.28
CA TYR A 113 3.56 -3.41 -0.96
C TYR A 113 3.07 -4.27 0.19
N ILE A 114 2.47 -3.63 1.20
CA ILE A 114 1.90 -4.32 2.35
C ILE A 114 0.68 -5.15 1.94
N LEU A 115 -0.24 -4.56 1.17
CA LEU A 115 -1.45 -5.22 0.68
C LEU A 115 -1.13 -6.42 -0.22
N ALA A 116 0.02 -6.41 -0.91
CA ALA A 116 0.48 -7.50 -1.75
C ALA A 116 1.04 -8.72 -0.99
N CYS A 117 1.30 -8.66 0.32
CA CYS A 117 2.05 -9.69 1.06
C CYS A 117 1.24 -10.94 1.50
N ASP A 118 -0.01 -11.16 1.09
CA ASP A 118 -0.95 -12.19 1.64
C ASP A 118 -1.14 -12.09 3.19
N SER A 119 -0.53 -11.11 3.85
CA SER A 119 -0.70 -10.80 5.27
C SER A 119 -1.99 -10.02 5.48
N VAL A 120 -2.58 -10.13 6.67
CA VAL A 120 -3.67 -9.23 7.05
C VAL A 120 -3.11 -7.83 7.20
N THR A 121 -3.55 -6.92 6.33
CA THR A 121 -3.15 -5.52 6.41
C THR A 121 -3.96 -4.81 7.48
N LEU A 122 -3.29 -4.31 8.51
CA LEU A 122 -3.87 -3.49 9.57
C LEU A 122 -3.71 -2.02 9.16
N ILE A 123 -4.79 -1.37 8.72
CA ILE A 123 -4.75 0.03 8.25
C ILE A 123 -5.14 0.94 9.41
N VAL A 124 -4.18 1.70 9.93
CA VAL A 124 -4.46 2.83 10.84
C VAL A 124 -5.27 3.86 10.07
N LYS A 125 -6.42 4.27 10.62
CA LYS A 125 -7.44 5.11 9.98
C LYS A 125 -6.78 6.21 9.11
N PRO A 126 -6.84 6.08 7.77
CA PRO A 126 -6.11 6.97 6.88
C PRO A 126 -6.85 8.30 6.71
N ARG A 127 -6.10 9.35 6.42
CA ARG A 127 -6.61 10.69 6.07
C ARG A 127 -6.51 10.95 4.58
N TYR A 128 -5.54 10.32 3.92
CA TYR A 128 -5.25 10.47 2.50
C TYR A 128 -5.80 9.30 1.69
N TYR A 129 -6.03 9.55 0.40
CA TYR A 129 -6.43 8.53 -0.56
C TYR A 129 -5.41 8.46 -1.69
N ASP A 130 -4.99 7.25 -2.03
CA ASP A 130 -4.38 6.95 -3.31
C ASP A 130 -5.49 6.63 -4.34
N PHE A 131 -5.14 6.53 -5.62
CA PHE A 131 -6.14 6.32 -6.69
C PHE A 131 -6.88 4.97 -6.55
N PHE A 132 -6.22 3.93 -6.02
CA PHE A 132 -6.80 2.60 -5.86
C PHE A 132 -7.45 2.37 -4.49
N THR A 133 -7.15 3.16 -3.45
CA THR A 133 -7.55 2.84 -2.07
C THR A 133 -9.07 2.93 -1.85
N ARG A 134 -9.77 3.68 -2.70
CA ARG A 134 -11.25 3.74 -2.69
C ARG A 134 -11.90 2.39 -2.97
N ARG A 135 -11.18 1.44 -3.57
CA ARG A 135 -11.66 0.08 -3.81
C ARG A 135 -11.61 -0.82 -2.56
N LEU A 136 -10.74 -0.50 -1.60
CA LEU A 136 -10.54 -1.32 -0.41
C LEU A 136 -11.80 -1.34 0.47
N MET A 137 -12.09 -2.51 1.02
CA MET A 137 -13.27 -2.78 1.85
C MET A 137 -12.80 -3.29 3.22
N PRO A 138 -13.21 -2.66 4.33
CA PRO A 138 -12.86 -3.13 5.67
C PRO A 138 -13.40 -4.53 5.92
N VAL A 139 -12.62 -5.37 6.59
CA VAL A 139 -12.89 -6.79 6.92
C VAL A 139 -13.00 -7.71 5.70
N GLU A 140 -12.73 -7.19 4.50
CA GLU A 140 -12.62 -7.97 3.25
C GLU A 140 -11.20 -7.89 2.71
N HIS A 141 -10.66 -6.66 2.55
CA HIS A 141 -9.32 -6.41 2.04
C HIS A 141 -8.33 -5.99 3.15
N TYR A 142 -8.82 -5.51 4.29
CA TYR A 142 -7.94 -5.06 5.38
C TYR A 142 -8.69 -5.05 6.72
N TRP A 143 -7.95 -4.92 7.82
CA TRP A 143 -8.52 -4.71 9.15
C TRP A 143 -8.35 -3.24 9.58
N PRO A 144 -9.44 -2.53 9.94
CA PRO A 144 -9.35 -1.14 10.36
C PRO A 144 -8.77 -1.02 11.78
N ILE A 145 -7.86 -0.07 11.97
CA ILE A 145 -7.24 0.26 13.26
C ILE A 145 -7.54 1.73 13.60
N LYS A 146 -7.89 1.99 14.86
CA LYS A 146 -8.13 3.34 15.37
C LYS A 146 -6.84 4.17 15.41
N ASP A 147 -6.92 5.44 15.02
CA ASP A 147 -5.77 6.38 15.09
C ASP A 147 -5.54 6.85 16.53
N ASP A 148 -6.59 7.02 17.32
CA ASP A 148 -6.54 7.51 18.71
C ASP A 148 -6.27 6.42 19.75
N ASP A 149 -6.40 5.14 19.39
CA ASP A 149 -6.22 4.00 20.30
C ASP A 149 -5.50 2.81 19.64
N LYS A 150 -4.42 3.12 18.92
CA LYS A 150 -3.72 2.20 18.01
C LYS A 150 -3.29 0.91 18.69
N CYS A 151 -2.63 0.99 19.86
CA CYS A 151 -2.02 -0.17 20.49
C CYS A 151 -3.06 -1.22 20.93
N ARG A 152 -4.15 -0.77 21.55
CA ARG A 152 -5.26 -1.65 21.95
C ARG A 152 -5.97 -2.24 20.74
N SER A 153 -6.21 -1.43 19.70
CA SER A 153 -6.85 -1.88 18.47
C SER A 153 -5.98 -2.90 17.71
N ILE A 154 -4.65 -2.70 17.66
CA ILE A 154 -3.68 -3.66 17.10
C ILE A 154 -3.74 -4.97 17.89
N LYS A 155 -3.63 -4.93 19.21
CA LYS A 155 -3.64 -6.13 20.04
C LYS A 155 -4.92 -6.95 19.83
N PHE A 156 -6.07 -6.28 19.87
CA PHE A 156 -7.36 -6.93 19.59
C PHE A 156 -7.38 -7.59 18.20
N SER A 157 -6.94 -6.88 17.16
CA SER A 157 -6.93 -7.40 15.79
C SER A 157 -6.06 -8.67 15.65
N VAL A 158 -4.90 -8.69 16.31
CA VAL A 158 -3.97 -9.82 16.29
C VAL A 158 -4.52 -11.01 17.08
N ASP A 159 -5.06 -10.78 18.28
CA ASP A 159 -5.69 -11.83 19.10
C ASP A 159 -6.90 -12.44 18.39
N TRP A 160 -7.76 -11.60 17.81
CA TRP A 160 -8.89 -12.04 17.00
C TRP A 160 -8.42 -12.86 15.79
N GLY A 161 -7.43 -12.38 15.06
CA GLY A 161 -6.96 -13.06 13.86
C GLY A 161 -6.30 -14.41 14.18
N ASN A 162 -5.56 -14.51 15.29
CA ASN A 162 -4.87 -15.72 15.69
C ASN A 162 -5.84 -16.80 16.19
N THR A 163 -7.00 -16.40 16.71
CA THR A 163 -8.12 -17.29 17.07
C THR A 163 -9.04 -17.60 15.87
N HIS A 164 -9.09 -16.73 14.86
CA HIS A 164 -9.91 -16.87 13.64
C HIS A 164 -9.08 -17.05 12.38
N ARG A 165 -8.08 -17.95 12.44
CA ARG A 165 -7.03 -18.12 11.42
C ARG A 165 -7.53 -18.18 9.99
N ARG A 166 -8.58 -18.98 9.71
CA ARG A 166 -9.15 -19.09 8.35
C ARG A 166 -9.71 -17.77 7.83
N LYS A 167 -10.41 -17.01 8.68
CA LYS A 167 -10.98 -15.71 8.30
C LYS A 167 -9.87 -14.68 8.11
N ALA A 168 -8.89 -14.64 9.01
CA ALA A 168 -7.74 -13.76 8.90
C ALA A 168 -6.95 -14.03 7.61
N GLN A 169 -6.62 -15.28 7.31
CA GLN A 169 -5.95 -15.66 6.07
C GLN A 169 -6.76 -15.24 4.83
N ALA A 170 -8.08 -15.41 4.83
CA ALA A 170 -8.93 -15.00 3.72
C ALA A 170 -8.87 -13.48 3.46
N ILE A 171 -8.82 -12.65 4.51
CA ILE A 171 -8.68 -11.19 4.37
C ILE A 171 -7.33 -10.84 3.72
N GLY A 172 -6.23 -11.40 4.23
CA GLY A 172 -4.91 -11.18 3.65
C GLY A 172 -4.81 -11.65 2.20
N LYS A 173 -5.48 -12.77 1.88
CA LYS A 173 -5.52 -13.28 0.51
C LYS A 173 -6.33 -12.37 -0.42
N ALA A 174 -7.52 -11.96 -0.01
CA ALA A 174 -8.36 -11.05 -0.78
C ALA A 174 -7.65 -9.71 -1.06
N SER A 175 -6.94 -9.17 -0.07
CA SER A 175 -6.06 -8.00 -0.24
C SER A 175 -5.06 -8.20 -1.38
N SER A 176 -4.28 -9.29 -1.31
CA SER A 176 -3.24 -9.56 -2.29
C SER A 176 -3.81 -9.79 -3.68
N ASN A 177 -4.94 -10.50 -3.80
CA ASN A 177 -5.60 -10.75 -5.07
C ASN A 177 -6.08 -9.44 -5.71
N LEU A 178 -6.67 -8.53 -4.91
CA LEU A 178 -7.09 -7.22 -5.41
C LEU A 178 -5.91 -6.44 -6.00
N ILE A 179 -4.78 -6.39 -5.29
CA ILE A 179 -3.57 -5.73 -5.81
C ILE A 179 -3.04 -6.46 -7.05
N GLN A 180 -3.12 -7.79 -7.08
CA GLN A 180 -2.64 -8.59 -8.20
C GLN A 180 -3.47 -8.45 -9.47
N GLU A 181 -4.78 -8.27 -9.31
CA GLU A 181 -5.73 -8.22 -10.41
C GLU A 181 -5.97 -6.78 -10.87
N GLU A 182 -6.13 -5.83 -9.94
CA GLU A 182 -6.59 -4.47 -10.23
C GLU A 182 -5.46 -3.41 -10.23
N LEU A 183 -4.27 -3.70 -9.69
CA LEU A 183 -3.15 -2.74 -9.67
C LEU A 183 -2.01 -3.12 -10.63
N LYS A 184 -2.34 -3.57 -11.83
CA LYS A 184 -1.37 -3.85 -12.89
C LYS A 184 -0.96 -2.57 -13.62
N MET A 185 0.25 -2.54 -14.20
CA MET A 185 0.71 -1.35 -14.93
C MET A 185 -0.20 -0.97 -16.10
N GLU A 186 -0.82 -1.95 -16.78
CA GLU A 186 -1.84 -1.68 -17.82
C GLU A 186 -2.99 -0.82 -17.29
N TYR A 187 -3.51 -1.12 -16.09
CA TYR A 187 -4.58 -0.34 -15.47
C TYR A 187 -4.10 0.98 -14.86
N VAL A 188 -2.83 1.06 -14.44
CA VAL A 188 -2.23 2.35 -14.06
C VAL A 188 -2.18 3.29 -15.25
N TYR A 189 -1.74 2.80 -16.42
CA TYR A 189 -1.71 3.61 -17.64
C TYR A 189 -3.11 3.96 -18.13
N ASP A 190 -4.07 3.04 -18.08
CA ASP A 190 -5.47 3.33 -18.40
C ASP A 190 -6.04 4.41 -17.46
N TYR A 191 -5.79 4.31 -16.16
CA TYR A 191 -6.24 5.32 -15.19
C TYR A 191 -5.66 6.70 -15.52
N MET A 192 -4.36 6.79 -15.83
CA MET A 192 -3.72 8.04 -16.22
C MET A 192 -4.29 8.59 -17.52
N PHE A 193 -4.46 7.75 -18.55
CA PHE A 193 -5.04 8.13 -19.83
C PHE A 193 -6.42 8.74 -19.63
N HIS A 194 -7.29 8.01 -18.93
CA HIS A 194 -8.65 8.44 -18.65
C HIS A 194 -8.72 9.73 -17.85
N LEU A 195 -7.90 9.84 -16.79
CA LEU A 195 -7.82 11.05 -15.96
C LEU A 195 -7.45 12.27 -16.80
N LEU A 196 -6.40 12.16 -17.62
CA LEU A 196 -5.95 13.25 -18.48
C LEU A 196 -6.96 13.58 -19.58
N ASN A 197 -7.61 12.57 -20.15
CA ASN A 197 -8.63 12.74 -21.17
C ASN A 197 -9.89 13.46 -20.64
N GLU A 198 -10.41 13.05 -19.49
CA GLU A 198 -11.54 13.74 -18.84
C GLU A 198 -11.16 15.15 -18.40
N TYR A 199 -9.95 15.35 -17.86
CA TYR A 199 -9.45 16.68 -17.51
C TYR A 199 -9.35 17.61 -18.72
N ALA A 200 -8.87 17.11 -19.87
CA ALA A 200 -8.73 17.89 -21.09
C ALA A 200 -10.07 18.42 -21.61
N LYS A 201 -11.17 17.71 -21.40
CA LYS A 201 -12.53 18.16 -21.76
C LYS A 201 -12.99 19.39 -20.97
N LEU A 202 -12.39 19.64 -19.80
CA LEU A 202 -12.70 20.80 -18.96
C LEU A 202 -11.98 22.08 -19.41
N LEU A 203 -11.03 21.98 -20.35
CA LEU A 203 -10.27 23.13 -20.83
C LEU A 203 -11.17 24.08 -21.61
N GLN A 204 -11.21 25.33 -21.17
CA GLN A 204 -11.95 26.42 -21.84
C GLN A 204 -11.10 27.17 -22.88
N PHE A 205 -9.94 26.62 -23.23
CA PHE A 205 -9.00 27.21 -24.18
C PHE A 205 -8.31 26.12 -24.99
N LYS A 206 -7.74 26.49 -26.14
CA LYS A 206 -6.89 25.61 -26.95
C LYS A 206 -5.44 25.69 -26.46
N PRO A 207 -4.83 24.62 -25.94
CA PRO A 207 -3.44 24.64 -25.50
C PRO A 207 -2.49 24.96 -26.65
N THR A 208 -1.42 25.71 -26.35
CA THR A 208 -0.30 25.98 -27.27
C THR A 208 1.02 25.68 -26.57
N VAL A 209 2.03 25.27 -27.33
CA VAL A 209 3.35 24.94 -26.78
C VAL A 209 4.07 26.23 -26.35
N PRO A 210 4.46 26.38 -25.08
CA PRO A 210 5.21 27.56 -24.62
C PRO A 210 6.58 27.67 -25.31
N LYS A 211 7.05 28.89 -25.61
CA LYS A 211 8.35 29.14 -26.29
C LYS A 211 9.57 28.51 -25.59
N LYS A 212 9.51 28.32 -24.27
CA LYS A 212 10.58 27.75 -23.45
C LYS A 212 10.37 26.27 -23.11
N ALA A 213 9.33 25.64 -23.66
CA ALA A 213 9.09 24.22 -23.44
C ALA A 213 10.22 23.39 -24.05
N VAL A 214 10.66 22.38 -23.33
CA VAL A 214 11.63 21.39 -23.79
C VAL A 214 10.88 20.09 -23.99
N GLU A 215 11.06 19.46 -25.15
CA GLU A 215 10.48 18.15 -25.42
C GLU A 215 11.18 17.10 -24.56
N LEU A 216 10.38 16.30 -23.85
CA LEU A 216 10.87 15.17 -23.06
C LEU A 216 10.50 13.87 -23.77
N CYS A 217 11.51 13.18 -24.30
CA CYS A 217 11.39 11.81 -24.81
C CYS A 217 11.88 10.82 -23.76
N SER A 218 11.39 9.58 -23.83
CA SER A 218 11.87 8.46 -23.02
C SER A 218 13.40 8.36 -23.00
N GLU A 219 14.01 8.35 -24.17
CA GLU A 219 15.43 8.22 -24.34
C GLU A 219 16.16 9.38 -23.67
N ALA A 220 15.64 10.60 -23.80
CA ALA A 220 16.20 11.80 -23.17
C ALA A 220 16.13 11.73 -21.63
N MET A 221 15.05 11.19 -21.06
CA MET A 221 14.91 11.03 -19.60
C MET A 221 15.88 9.99 -19.03
N ALA A 222 16.09 8.85 -19.70
CA ALA A 222 16.98 7.80 -19.22
C ALA A 222 18.48 8.04 -19.53
N CYS A 223 18.80 8.93 -20.49
CA CYS A 223 20.18 9.19 -20.91
C CYS A 223 21.06 9.79 -19.81
N GLN A 224 20.50 10.66 -18.98
CA GLN A 224 21.23 11.33 -17.90
C GLN A 224 21.31 10.50 -16.62
N ALA A 225 20.52 9.42 -16.52
CA ALA A 225 20.53 8.55 -15.36
C ALA A 225 21.75 7.62 -15.38
N GLU A 226 22.29 7.32 -14.20
CA GLU A 226 23.42 6.40 -14.01
C GLU A 226 23.10 5.31 -12.98
N GLY A 227 23.95 4.28 -12.91
CA GLY A 227 23.87 3.21 -11.91
C GLY A 227 22.49 2.54 -11.80
N THR A 228 22.01 2.39 -10.57
CA THR A 228 20.73 1.74 -10.24
C THR A 228 19.53 2.49 -10.81
N GLU A 229 19.58 3.81 -10.87
CA GLU A 229 18.51 4.63 -11.45
C GLU A 229 18.30 4.29 -12.93
N LYS A 230 19.40 4.31 -13.70
CA LYS A 230 19.37 3.91 -15.12
C LYS A 230 18.83 2.50 -15.28
N LYS A 231 19.28 1.56 -14.44
CA LYS A 231 18.83 0.17 -14.47
C LYS A 231 17.31 0.07 -14.28
N PHE A 232 16.76 0.76 -13.29
CA PHE A 232 15.32 0.73 -13.01
C PHE A 232 14.49 1.44 -14.08
N MET A 233 14.97 2.57 -14.62
CA MET A 233 14.33 3.23 -15.76
C MET A 233 14.29 2.32 -16.99
N LEU A 234 15.38 1.61 -17.30
CA LEU A 234 15.40 0.67 -18.42
C LEU A 234 14.49 -0.54 -18.19
N GLN A 235 14.37 -1.01 -16.94
CA GLN A 235 13.45 -2.10 -16.58
C GLN A 235 11.98 -1.70 -16.68
N SER A 236 11.63 -0.43 -16.46
CA SER A 236 10.27 0.09 -16.56
C SER A 236 9.93 0.68 -17.94
N LEU A 237 10.85 0.59 -18.91
CA LEU A 237 10.67 1.17 -20.24
C LEU A 237 9.63 0.38 -21.04
N VAL A 238 8.52 1.05 -21.37
CA VAL A 238 7.52 0.50 -22.29
C VAL A 238 8.06 0.58 -23.73
N LYS A 239 8.20 -0.56 -24.42
CA LYS A 239 8.91 -0.63 -25.73
C LYS A 239 8.13 -0.06 -26.91
N GLY A 240 6.82 0.12 -26.77
CA GLY A 240 5.94 0.61 -27.82
C GLY A 240 4.53 0.88 -27.28
N PRO A 241 3.66 1.51 -28.08
CA PRO A 241 2.27 1.73 -27.70
C PRO A 241 1.55 0.38 -27.47
N ALA A 242 0.48 0.41 -26.67
CA ALA A 242 -0.41 -0.73 -26.55
C ALA A 242 -1.02 -1.07 -27.93
N VAL A 243 -1.18 -2.36 -28.20
CA VAL A 243 -1.83 -2.84 -29.44
C VAL A 243 -3.36 -2.86 -29.28
N SER A 244 -3.83 -2.88 -28.04
CA SER A 244 -5.25 -2.78 -27.68
C SER A 244 -5.64 -1.36 -27.33
N GLU A 245 -6.92 -1.03 -27.55
CA GLU A 245 -7.53 0.19 -27.04
C GLU A 245 -7.53 0.21 -25.50
N PRO A 246 -7.49 1.39 -24.86
CA PRO A 246 -7.65 1.54 -23.42
C PRO A 246 -8.96 0.90 -22.94
N CYS A 247 -9.00 0.44 -21.69
CA CYS A 247 -10.25 -0.11 -21.14
C CYS A 247 -11.39 0.91 -21.21
N ALA A 248 -12.63 0.44 -21.34
CA ALA A 248 -13.79 1.31 -21.22
C ALA A 248 -14.01 1.69 -19.75
N MET A 249 -14.00 2.99 -19.44
CA MET A 249 -14.33 3.45 -18.09
C MET A 249 -15.82 3.18 -17.80
N PRO A 250 -16.16 2.49 -16.70
CA PRO A 250 -17.56 2.33 -16.31
C PRO A 250 -18.19 3.69 -15.99
N PRO A 251 -19.51 3.85 -16.16
CA PRO A 251 -20.18 5.07 -15.77
C PRO A 251 -20.00 5.33 -14.26
N PRO A 252 -20.03 6.61 -13.82
CA PRO A 252 -20.01 6.93 -12.41
C PRO A 252 -21.15 6.23 -11.65
N TYR A 253 -20.92 5.91 -10.38
CA TYR A 253 -21.98 5.39 -9.53
C TYR A 253 -23.15 6.37 -9.47
N ASP A 254 -24.37 5.85 -9.59
CA ASP A 254 -25.54 6.61 -9.19
C ASP A 254 -25.50 6.87 -7.67
N PRO A 255 -26.21 7.91 -7.17
CA PRO A 255 -26.17 8.28 -5.76
C PRO A 255 -26.52 7.14 -4.79
N SER A 256 -27.43 6.23 -5.18
CA SER A 256 -27.87 5.14 -4.32
C SER A 256 -26.82 4.03 -4.21
N SER A 257 -26.19 3.66 -5.33
CA SER A 257 -25.09 2.70 -5.36
C SER A 257 -23.87 3.21 -4.58
N LEU A 258 -23.52 4.49 -4.76
CA LEU A 258 -22.42 5.11 -4.01
C LEU A 258 -22.72 5.10 -2.50
N PHE A 259 -23.94 5.50 -2.11
CA PHE A 259 -24.35 5.48 -0.71
C PHE A 259 -24.32 4.07 -0.12
N ALA A 260 -24.73 3.06 -0.87
CA ALA A 260 -24.69 1.66 -0.43
C ALA A 260 -23.24 1.20 -0.15
N VAL A 261 -22.28 1.53 -1.03
CA VAL A 261 -20.86 1.22 -0.83
C VAL A 261 -20.31 1.92 0.40
N LEU A 262 -20.56 3.22 0.54
CA LEU A 262 -20.08 4.01 1.69
C LEU A 262 -20.65 3.50 3.01
N ARG A 263 -21.97 3.23 3.04
CA ARG A 263 -22.64 2.67 4.21
C ARG A 263 -22.13 1.28 4.56
N ARG A 264 -21.84 0.43 3.57
CA ARG A 264 -21.24 -0.89 3.79
C ARG A 264 -19.88 -0.75 4.47
N LYS A 265 -19.01 0.15 4.00
CA LYS A 265 -17.70 0.41 4.63
C LYS A 265 -17.85 0.88 6.08
N GLU A 266 -18.72 1.86 6.31
CA GLU A 266 -18.95 2.41 7.64
C GLU A 266 -19.49 1.35 8.61
N ASN A 267 -20.45 0.54 8.17
CA ASN A 267 -21.00 -0.54 8.99
C ASN A 267 -19.94 -1.59 9.36
N SER A 268 -19.06 -1.97 8.43
CA SER A 268 -17.97 -2.91 8.71
C SER A 268 -17.01 -2.37 9.77
N ILE A 269 -16.69 -1.07 9.72
CA ILE A 269 -15.82 -0.43 10.73
C ILE A 269 -16.53 -0.41 12.10
N LYS A 270 -17.79 0.04 12.16
CA LYS A 270 -18.59 0.05 13.41
C LYS A 270 -18.73 -1.33 14.05
N GLN A 271 -18.80 -2.38 13.23
CA GLN A 271 -18.83 -3.76 13.69
C GLN A 271 -17.52 -4.15 14.39
N VAL A 272 -16.36 -3.84 13.78
CA VAL A 272 -15.04 -4.07 14.40
C VAL A 272 -14.90 -3.30 15.71
N GLU A 273 -15.31 -2.02 15.73
CA GLU A 273 -15.28 -1.21 16.95
C GLU A 273 -16.12 -1.80 18.09
N THR A 274 -17.27 -2.41 17.75
CA THR A 274 -18.13 -3.09 18.73
C THR A 274 -17.48 -4.37 19.25
N TRP A 275 -16.86 -5.17 18.37
CA TRP A 275 -16.11 -6.35 18.81
C TRP A 275 -14.93 -6.00 19.70
N GLU A 276 -14.19 -4.94 19.35
CA GLU A 276 -13.05 -4.45 20.14
C GLU A 276 -13.50 -4.00 21.54
N ARG A 277 -14.59 -3.22 21.63
CA ARG A 277 -15.15 -2.78 22.91
C ARG A 277 -15.52 -3.97 23.80
N ASN A 278 -16.25 -4.94 23.25
CA ASN A 278 -16.68 -6.13 23.97
C ASN A 278 -15.47 -6.98 24.42
N TYR A 279 -14.42 -7.07 23.60
CA TYR A 279 -13.18 -7.74 23.97
C TYR A 279 -12.56 -7.08 25.21
N TRP A 280 -12.39 -5.76 25.21
CA TRP A 280 -11.77 -5.04 26.34
C TRP A 280 -12.62 -5.05 27.62
N GLU A 281 -13.95 -4.92 27.49
CA GLU A 281 -14.88 -5.09 28.63
C GLU A 281 -14.82 -6.50 29.23
N SER A 282 -14.55 -7.52 28.42
CA SER A 282 -14.41 -8.90 28.92
C SER A 282 -13.07 -9.14 29.63
N GLN A 283 -12.01 -8.42 29.25
CA GLN A 283 -10.70 -8.51 29.87
C GLN A 283 -10.68 -7.78 31.22
N SER A 284 -11.32 -6.60 31.31
CA SER A 284 -11.39 -5.84 32.57
C SER A 284 -12.18 -6.56 33.66
N LYS A 285 -13.14 -7.41 33.30
CA LYS A 285 -13.87 -8.27 34.24
C LYS A 285 -13.08 -9.50 34.73
N LYS A 286 -11.98 -9.85 34.06
CA LYS A 286 -11.11 -10.98 34.40
C LYS A 286 -9.89 -10.58 35.22
N SER A 287 -9.56 -9.29 35.24
CA SER A 287 -8.49 -8.69 36.04
C SER A 287 -9.01 -8.23 37.40
#